data_AF-A6L296-F1
#
_entry.id   AF-A6L296-F1
#
_cell.length_a   1.000
_cell.length_b   1.000
_cell.length_c   1.000
_cell.angle_alpha   90.00
_cell.angle_beta   90.00
_cell.angle_gamma   90.00
#
_symmetry.space_group_name_H-M   'P 1'
#
loop_
_entity.id
_entity.type
_entity.pdbx_description
1 polymer ?
#
loop_
_entity_poly.entity_id
_entity_poly.type
_entity_poly.pdbx_seq_one_letter_code
_entity_poly.pdbx_strand_id
1 'polypeptide(L)' 'MKYIKMSPNVEYSTDREFFLEHQILCIVSREGTKFCSLVENRLFMRSQSRHISKQMQMHIMCEIHKDICRLRYGGEPVD' A
#
# COMPACT_ATOMS: atom_id res chain seq x y z
N MET A 1 -17.56 5.98 -2.57
CA MET A 1 -16.19 5.61 -2.16
C MET A 1 -15.32 6.84 -2.35
N LYS A 2 -14.50 7.22 -1.37
CA LYS A 2 -13.61 8.39 -1.50
C LYS A 2 -12.21 7.92 -1.92
N TYR A 3 -11.49 8.78 -2.62
CA TYR A 3 -10.15 8.46 -3.13
C TYR A 3 -9.15 9.55 -2.78
N ILE A 4 -7.88 9.15 -2.77
CA ILE A 4 -6.71 10.03 -2.67
C ILE A 4 -5.91 9.84 -3.94
N LYS A 5 -5.80 10.91 -4.71
CA LYS A 5 -5.00 10.99 -5.91
C LYS A 5 -3.54 11.21 -5.54
N MET A 6 -2.68 10.42 -6.16
CA MET A 6 -1.24 10.45 -6.02
C MET A 6 -0.60 10.68 -7.39
N SER A 7 0.53 11.40 -7.40
CA SER A 7 1.30 11.61 -8.63
C SER A 7 1.81 10.28 -9.21
N PRO A 8 1.75 10.06 -10.54
CA PRO A 8 1.32 11.01 -11.55
C PRO A 8 -0.18 11.09 -11.79
N ASN A 9 -0.99 10.05 -11.50
CA ASN A 9 -2.47 10.05 -11.62
C ASN A 9 -3.06 8.73 -11.04
N VAL A 10 -2.62 8.28 -9.87
CA VAL A 10 -3.09 7.03 -9.27
C VAL A 10 -3.99 7.31 -8.09
N GLU A 11 -5.12 6.63 -8.02
CA GLU A 11 -6.12 6.82 -6.98
C GLU A 11 -6.12 5.66 -5.99
N TYR A 12 -5.92 5.98 -4.72
CA TYR A 12 -6.07 5.04 -3.62
C TYR A 12 -7.41 5.25 -2.94
N SER A 13 -8.15 4.17 -2.76
CA SER A 13 -9.39 4.18 -2.00
C SER A 13 -9.09 4.47 -0.53
N THR A 14 -9.93 5.29 0.09
CA THR A 14 -9.96 5.43 1.55
C THR A 14 -10.77 4.32 2.22
N ASP A 15 -11.46 3.48 1.44
CA ASP A 15 -12.08 2.26 1.93
C ASP A 15 -10.99 1.22 2.19
N ARG A 16 -10.81 0.88 3.46
CA ARG A 16 -9.71 0.03 3.91
C ARG A 16 -9.82 -1.38 3.33
N GLU A 17 -11.01 -1.97 3.28
CA GLU A 17 -11.15 -3.36 2.84
C GLU A 17 -10.82 -3.48 1.35
N PHE A 18 -11.40 -2.58 0.55
CA PHE A 18 -11.09 -2.49 -0.88
C PHE A 18 -9.59 -2.22 -1.14
N PHE A 19 -8.99 -1.28 -0.40
CA PHE A 19 -7.57 -0.96 -0.53
C PHE A 19 -6.69 -2.18 -0.28
N LEU A 20 -6.96 -2.92 0.81
CA LEU A 20 -6.17 -4.08 1.21
C LEU A 20 -6.31 -5.24 0.23
N GLU A 21 -7.50 -5.42 -0.36
CA GLU A 21 -7.77 -6.52 -1.29
C GLU A 21 -7.20 -6.25 -2.69
N HIS A 22 -7.19 -4.99 -3.13
CA HIS A 22 -6.96 -4.68 -4.55
C HIS A 22 -5.78 -3.76 -4.84
N GLN A 23 -5.32 -2.95 -3.86
CA GLN A 23 -4.40 -1.84 -4.16
C GLN A 23 -3.00 -2.00 -3.57
N ILE A 24 -2.81 -2.92 -2.62
CA ILE A 24 -1.49 -3.28 -2.07
C ILE A 24 -1.24 -4.78 -2.16
N LEU A 25 -0.01 -5.12 -2.53
CA LEU A 25 0.49 -6.47 -2.57
C LEU A 25 1.66 -6.64 -1.61
N CYS A 26 1.71 -7.81 -0.97
CA CYS A 26 2.90 -8.33 -0.32
C CYS A 26 3.52 -9.39 -1.24
N ILE A 27 4.73 -9.12 -1.73
CA ILE A 27 5.48 -10.04 -2.59
C ILE A 27 6.62 -10.62 -1.77
N VAL A 28 6.65 -11.94 -1.62
CA VAL A 28 7.76 -12.66 -0.99
C VAL A 28 8.52 -13.41 -2.08
N SER A 29 9.81 -13.09 -2.24
CA SER A 29 10.68 -13.70 -3.25
C SER A 29 12.03 -14.11 -2.66
N ARG A 30 12.97 -14.56 -3.50
CA ARG A 30 14.35 -14.85 -3.07
C ARG A 30 15.08 -13.61 -2.54
N GLU A 31 14.69 -12.41 -2.99
CA GLU A 31 15.28 -11.14 -2.56
C GLU A 31 14.72 -10.62 -1.22
N GLY A 32 13.71 -11.29 -0.67
CA GLY A 32 13.03 -10.90 0.56
C GLY A 32 11.56 -10.54 0.34
N THR A 33 11.01 -9.72 1.23
CA THR A 33 9.60 -9.29 1.23
C THR A 33 9.49 -7.83 0.77
N LYS A 34 8.55 -7.56 -0.12
CA LYS A 34 8.23 -6.22 -0.64
C LYS A 34 6.74 -5.93 -0.43
N PHE A 35 6.42 -4.71 -0.04
CA PHE A 35 5.06 -4.17 -0.07
C PHE A 35 4.98 -3.10 -1.14
N CYS A 36 4.13 -3.30 -2.13
CA CYS A 36 4.04 -2.42 -3.29
C CYS A 36 2.60 -2.31 -3.81
N SER A 37 2.33 -1.21 -4.51
CA SER A 37 1.16 -1.12 -5.38
C SER A 37 1.59 -1.27 -6.84
N LEU A 38 0.85 -2.08 -7.60
CA LEU A 38 1.08 -2.21 -9.04
C LEU A 38 0.46 -1.05 -9.84
N VAL A 39 -0.53 -0.33 -9.27
CA VAL A 39 -1.26 0.72 -9.98
C VAL A 39 -0.34 1.92 -10.26
N GLU A 40 0.53 2.29 -9.32
CA GLU A 40 1.57 3.32 -9.50
C GLU A 40 2.99 2.75 -9.58
N ASN A 41 3.16 1.43 -9.61
CA ASN A 41 4.49 0.79 -9.53
C ASN A 41 5.34 1.32 -8.36
N ARG A 42 4.71 1.56 -7.19
CA ARG A 42 5.37 2.14 -6.01
C ARG A 42 5.76 1.06 -5.02
N LEU A 43 7.00 1.13 -4.54
CA LEU A 43 7.52 0.35 -3.42
C LEU A 43 7.35 1.14 -2.12
N PHE A 44 6.56 0.61 -1.18
CA PHE A 44 6.35 1.21 0.15
C PHE A 44 7.34 0.70 1.18
N MET A 45 7.65 -0.60 1.13
CA MET A 45 8.56 -1.23 2.07
C MET A 45 9.31 -2.37 1.40
N ARG A 46 10.57 -2.56 1.81
CA ARG A 46 11.35 -3.75 1.48
C ARG A 46 12.06 -4.28 2.73
N SER A 47 12.13 -5.59 2.84
CA SER A 47 12.90 -6.31 3.84
C SER A 47 13.67 -7.44 3.17
N GLN A 48 14.89 -7.74 3.64
CA GLN A 48 15.65 -8.90 3.19
C GLN A 48 15.10 -10.21 3.76
N SER A 49 14.26 -10.14 4.81
CA SER A 49 13.58 -11.32 5.34
C SER A 49 12.64 -11.91 4.30
N ARG A 50 12.63 -13.25 4.21
CA ARG A 50 11.65 -14.02 3.43
C ARG A 50 10.50 -14.55 4.29
N HIS A 51 10.52 -14.25 5.58
CA HIS A 51 9.53 -14.72 6.55
C HIS A 51 8.73 -13.53 7.06
N ILE A 52 7.42 -13.62 6.90
CA ILE A 52 6.45 -12.68 7.43
C ILE A 52 5.17 -13.44 7.79
N SER A 53 4.60 -13.16 8.96
CA SER A 53 3.31 -13.74 9.35
C SER A 53 2.17 -13.02 8.65
N LYS A 54 1.04 -13.70 8.44
CA LYS A 54 -0.17 -13.08 7.89
C LYS A 54 -0.63 -11.87 8.73
N GLN A 55 -0.52 -11.96 10.05
CA GLN A 55 -0.87 -10.85 10.94
C GLN A 55 0.04 -9.63 10.73
N MET A 56 1.35 -9.84 10.63
CA MET A 56 2.30 -8.76 10.37
C MET A 56 2.10 -8.17 8.97
N GLN A 57 1.82 -9.02 7.97
CA GLN A 57 1.48 -8.57 6.62
C GLN A 57 0.27 -7.63 6.66
N MET A 58 -0.84 -8.05 7.29
CA MET A 58 -2.04 -7.22 7.41
C MET A 58 -1.77 -5.92 8.18
N HIS A 59 -0.99 -5.99 9.25
CA HIS A 59 -0.60 -4.81 10.03
C HIS A 59 0.13 -3.78 9.15
N ILE A 60 1.16 -4.20 8.42
CA ILE A 60 1.94 -3.32 7.53
C ILE A 60 1.04 -2.71 6.44
N MET A 61 0.19 -3.52 5.80
CA MET A 61 -0.73 -3.02 4.77
C MET A 61 -1.72 -1.99 5.35
N CYS A 62 -2.18 -2.17 6.59
CA CYS A 62 -3.04 -1.21 7.27
C CYS A 62 -2.30 0.09 7.62
N GLU A 63 -1.03 0.03 8.00
CA GLU A 63 -0.22 1.24 8.25
C GLU A 63 0.05 2.01 6.95
N ILE A 64 0.34 1.32 5.84
CA ILE A 64 0.45 1.95 4.52
C ILE A 64 -0.84 2.69 4.16
N HIS A 65 -2.00 2.04 4.33
CA HIS A 65 -3.31 2.68 4.10
C HIS A 65 -3.49 3.94 4.96
N LYS A 66 -3.18 3.87 6.26
CA LYS A 66 -3.27 5.03 7.16
C LYS A 66 -2.35 6.17 6.72
N ASP A 67 -1.14 5.85 6.28
CA ASP A 67 -0.18 6.85 5.83
C ASP A 67 -0.61 7.52 4.51
N ILE A 68 -1.18 6.76 3.58
CA ILE A 68 -1.82 7.32 2.37
C ILE A 68 -2.99 8.22 2.76
N CYS A 69 -3.88 7.77 3.65
CA CYS A 69 -5.00 8.55 4.16
C CYS A 69 -4.58 9.84 4.89
N ARG A 70 -3.39 9.85 5.48
CA ARG A 70 -2.76 11.02 6.11
C ARG A 70 -1.91 11.84 5.14
N LEU A 71 -1.95 11.51 3.84
CA LEU A 71 -1.23 12.18 2.76
C LEU A 71 0.29 12.20 2.94
N ARG A 72 0.85 11.26 3.73
CA ARG A 72 2.31 11.20 3.98
C ARG A 72 3.14 10.93 2.73
N TYR A 73 2.48 10.43 1.68
CA TYR A 73 3.09 10.17 0.39
C TYR A 73 2.84 11.28 -0.65
N GLY A 74 2.27 12.42 -0.24
CA GLY A 74 2.00 13.58 -1.10
C GLY A 74 0.75 13.44 -1.97
N GLY A 75 -0.29 12.78 -1.45
CA GLY A 75 -1.57 12.66 -2.14
C GLY A 75 -2.49 13.86 -1.91
N GLU A 76 -3.54 13.97 -2.72
CA GLU A 76 -4.61 14.96 -2.62
C GLU A 76 -5.96 14.25 -2.62
N PRO A 77 -6.94 14.65 -1.79
CA PRO A 77 -8.29 14.09 -1.88
C PRO A 77 -8.91 14.31 -3.27
N VAL A 78 -9.63 13.32 -3.77
CA VAL A 78 -10.47 13.44 -4.98
C VAL A 78 -11.87 13.87 -4.55
N ASP A 79 -12.43 14.88 -5.23
CA ASP A 79 -13.81 15.34 -5.06
C ASP A 79 -14.85 14.37 -5.62
#